data_AF-A0A4U3MCC3-F1
#
_entry.id   AF-A0A4U3MCC3-F1
#
_cell.length_a   1.000
_cell.length_b   1.000
_cell.length_c   1.000
_cell.angle_alpha   90.00
_cell.angle_beta   90.00
_cell.angle_gamma   90.00
#
_symmetry.space_group_name_H-M   'P 1'
#
loop_
_entity.id
_entity.type
_entity.pdbx_description
1 polymer ?
#
loop_
_entity_poly.entity_id
_entity_poly.type
_entity_poly.pdbx_seq_one_letter_code
_entity_poly.pdbx_strand_id
1 'polypeptide(L)'
;MADVLTESRRSVAARWRERLLQGSRHGKRHWATRTVYYTACREVAEAGGRVGREVLDVSGGSTSTLYTVVGPRARHSLAAAYGEELPDCFGRVDALTELARETVVWTFWPYRDSWLQMLESGPGGRMAAAEGLVLAVADFAADHPGLLRATGLEPPVCAVEDLMAVFGRMATARDVFCLLQDVIIDATRGLHVPAEVVLDGVRPKLEARVPVVERANEPLPALADAVVGLLSARLDPPQRRAAADLLEAAAEALRRTIRTEGRERDNGPRAA
;
A
#
# COMPACT_ATOMS: atom_id res chain seq x y z
N MET A 1 -1.23 11.47 -6.45
CA MET A 1 -1.74 10.08 -6.51
C MET A 1 -1.12 9.23 -7.59
N ALA A 2 -1.00 9.74 -8.83
CA ALA A 2 -0.33 9.01 -9.91
C ALA A 2 1.07 8.50 -9.52
N ASP A 3 1.81 9.26 -8.70
CA ASP A 3 3.12 8.84 -8.19
C ASP A 3 3.04 7.62 -7.27
N VAL A 4 2.13 7.62 -6.28
CA VAL A 4 1.91 6.48 -5.36
C VAL A 4 1.55 5.23 -6.16
N LEU A 5 0.59 5.34 -7.07
CA LEU A 5 0.17 4.22 -7.93
C LEU A 5 1.35 3.71 -8.78
N THR A 6 2.16 4.61 -9.33
CA THR A 6 3.32 4.26 -10.16
C THR A 6 4.42 3.59 -9.33
N GLU A 7 4.74 4.12 -8.16
CA GLU A 7 5.73 3.57 -7.23
C GLU A 7 5.30 2.17 -6.76
N SER A 8 4.04 2.00 -6.32
CA SER A 8 3.47 0.72 -5.95
C SER A 8 3.51 -0.30 -7.09
N ARG A 9 3.07 0.07 -8.30
CA ARG A 9 3.12 -0.84 -9.46
C ARG A 9 4.55 -1.20 -9.88
N ARG A 10 5.54 -0.37 -9.55
CA ARG A 10 6.95 -0.61 -9.83
C ARG A 10 7.73 -1.14 -8.64
N SER A 11 7.08 -1.51 -7.53
CA SER A 11 7.76 -2.03 -6.34
C SER A 11 8.56 -3.33 -6.62
N VAL A 12 9.47 -3.73 -5.73
CA VAL A 12 10.27 -4.95 -5.92
C VAL A 12 9.34 -6.16 -5.98
N ALA A 13 8.36 -6.24 -5.07
CA ALA A 13 7.37 -7.32 -5.06
C ALA A 13 6.51 -7.35 -6.33
N ALA A 14 6.10 -6.19 -6.85
CA ALA A 14 5.34 -6.09 -8.11
C ALA A 14 6.14 -6.61 -9.30
N ARG A 15 7.39 -6.17 -9.47
CA ARG A 15 8.28 -6.65 -10.53
C ARG A 15 8.61 -8.13 -10.38
N TRP A 16 8.80 -8.61 -9.14
CA TRP A 16 9.02 -10.01 -8.85
C TRP A 16 7.84 -10.87 -9.33
N ARG A 17 6.61 -10.51 -8.95
CA ARG A 17 5.42 -11.25 -9.37
C ARG A 17 5.21 -11.17 -10.89
N GLU A 18 5.40 -10.01 -11.50
CA GLU A 18 5.28 -9.83 -12.94
C GLU A 18 6.21 -10.77 -13.71
N ARG A 19 7.49 -10.85 -13.31
CA ARG A 19 8.47 -11.77 -13.91
C ARG A 19 8.08 -13.24 -13.77
N LEU A 20 7.46 -13.61 -12.65
CA LEU A 20 6.99 -14.99 -12.43
C LEU A 20 5.80 -15.33 -13.34
N LEU A 21 4.88 -14.40 -13.55
CA LEU A 21 3.66 -14.60 -14.34
C LEU A 21 3.89 -14.50 -15.86
N GLN A 22 4.76 -13.59 -16.30
CA GLN A 22 5.04 -13.32 -17.72
C GLN A 22 6.17 -14.19 -18.31
N GLY A 23 6.67 -15.17 -17.55
CA GLY A 23 7.82 -15.99 -17.95
C GLY A 23 7.58 -16.90 -19.17
N SER A 24 8.70 -17.34 -19.77
CA SER A 24 8.74 -18.39 -20.80
C SER A 24 8.05 -19.68 -20.33
N ARG A 25 7.86 -20.68 -21.21
CA ARG A 25 7.30 -22.00 -20.83
C ARG A 25 7.99 -22.62 -19.61
N HIS A 26 9.29 -22.34 -19.41
CA HIS A 26 10.05 -22.74 -18.24
C HIS A 26 9.64 -21.95 -16.98
N GLY A 27 9.47 -20.63 -17.09
CA GLY A 27 8.95 -19.77 -16.00
C GLY A 27 7.55 -20.20 -15.53
N LYS A 28 6.64 -20.56 -16.45
CA LYS A 28 5.31 -21.08 -16.11
C LYS A 28 5.35 -22.37 -15.28
N ARG A 29 6.32 -23.26 -15.54
CA ARG A 29 6.50 -24.49 -14.73
C ARG A 29 7.03 -24.18 -13.33
N HIS A 30 8.04 -23.31 -13.22
CA HIS A 30 8.53 -22.85 -11.91
C HIS A 30 7.44 -22.17 -11.10
N TRP A 31 6.61 -21.38 -11.77
CA TRP A 31 5.46 -20.74 -11.16
C TRP A 31 4.45 -21.78 -10.63
N ALA A 32 4.06 -22.76 -11.43
CA ALA A 32 3.15 -23.82 -10.99
C ALA A 32 3.68 -24.58 -9.77
N THR A 33 4.98 -24.90 -9.74
CA THR A 33 5.59 -25.51 -8.55
C THR A 33 5.49 -24.60 -7.33
N ARG A 34 5.80 -23.30 -7.46
CA ARG A 34 5.68 -22.34 -6.35
C ARG A 34 4.27 -22.28 -5.79
N THR A 35 3.25 -22.23 -6.66
CA THR A 35 1.85 -22.13 -6.21
C THR A 35 1.42 -23.38 -5.42
N VAL A 36 1.92 -24.57 -5.76
CA VAL A 36 1.69 -25.78 -4.96
C VAL A 36 2.28 -25.63 -3.56
N TYR A 37 3.53 -25.14 -3.45
CA TYR A 37 4.18 -24.92 -2.16
C TYR A 37 3.51 -23.81 -1.33
N TYR A 38 3.10 -22.70 -1.95
CA TYR A 38 2.37 -21.64 -1.24
C TYR A 38 1.00 -22.10 -0.77
N THR A 39 0.30 -22.90 -1.58
CA THR A 39 -1.00 -23.47 -1.20
C THR A 39 -0.85 -24.40 0.00
N ALA A 40 0.11 -25.33 -0.06
CA ALA A 40 0.43 -26.22 1.06
C ALA A 40 0.90 -25.46 2.31
N CYS A 41 1.73 -24.42 2.15
CA CYS A 41 2.18 -23.57 3.25
C CYS A 41 1.01 -22.88 3.94
N ARG A 42 0.10 -22.27 3.17
CA ARG A 42 -1.12 -21.66 3.69
C ARG A 42 -1.99 -22.67 4.42
N GLU A 43 -2.25 -23.84 3.82
CA GLU A 43 -3.07 -24.89 4.46
C GLU A 43 -2.50 -25.34 5.81
N VAL A 44 -1.20 -25.62 5.88
CA VAL A 44 -0.52 -26.00 7.12
C VAL A 44 -0.55 -24.86 8.15
N ALA A 45 -0.31 -23.62 7.71
CA ALA A 45 -0.30 -22.47 8.60
C ALA A 45 -1.68 -22.13 9.14
N GLU A 46 -2.74 -22.21 8.34
CA GLU A 46 -4.11 -21.98 8.81
C GLU A 46 -4.57 -23.06 9.79
N ALA A 47 -4.14 -24.31 9.59
CA ALA A 47 -4.46 -25.40 10.50
C ALA A 47 -3.72 -25.31 11.85
N GLY A 48 -2.45 -24.91 11.84
CA GLY A 48 -1.55 -25.05 13.00
C GLY A 48 -0.92 -23.77 13.54
N GLY A 49 -1.08 -22.63 12.86
CA GLY A 49 -0.41 -21.36 13.20
C GLY A 49 1.11 -21.39 13.09
N ARG A 50 1.67 -22.41 12.43
CA ARG A 50 3.12 -22.64 12.27
C ARG A 50 3.37 -23.34 10.94
N VAL A 51 4.53 -23.08 10.35
CA VAL A 51 4.99 -23.75 9.12
C VAL A 51 6.17 -24.65 9.46
N GLY A 52 6.03 -25.94 9.14
CA GLY A 52 7.04 -26.95 9.40
C GLY A 52 7.27 -27.86 8.19
N ARG A 53 7.89 -29.01 8.41
CA ARG A 53 8.17 -29.99 7.35
C ARG A 53 6.92 -30.60 6.75
N GLU A 54 5.79 -30.52 7.46
CA GLU A 54 4.47 -30.98 7.03
C GLU A 54 4.05 -30.36 5.69
N VAL A 55 4.57 -29.18 5.34
CA VAL A 55 4.35 -28.58 4.00
C VAL A 55 4.85 -29.48 2.87
N LEU A 56 5.90 -30.26 3.09
CA LEU A 56 6.43 -31.20 2.08
C LEU A 56 5.44 -32.34 1.83
N ASP A 57 4.79 -32.83 2.89
CA ASP A 57 3.79 -33.88 2.80
C ASP A 57 2.53 -33.37 2.08
N VAL A 58 2.04 -32.18 2.43
CA VAL A 58 0.85 -31.56 1.80
C VAL A 58 1.12 -31.17 0.35
N SER A 59 2.31 -30.67 0.03
CA SER A 59 2.68 -30.32 -1.35
C SER A 59 2.98 -31.52 -2.24
N GLY A 60 3.15 -32.73 -1.67
CA GLY A 60 3.73 -33.88 -2.37
C GLY A 60 5.15 -33.61 -2.88
N GLY A 61 5.84 -32.64 -2.26
CA GLY A 61 7.12 -32.11 -2.69
C GLY A 61 8.30 -32.73 -1.96
N SER A 62 9.50 -32.23 -2.27
CA SER A 62 10.73 -32.65 -1.61
C SER A 62 11.47 -31.45 -1.01
N THR A 63 12.38 -31.72 -0.07
CA THR A 63 13.26 -30.70 0.50
C THR A 63 14.11 -30.02 -0.57
N SER A 64 14.64 -30.77 -1.55
CA SER A 64 15.47 -30.17 -2.62
C SER A 64 14.68 -29.20 -3.49
N THR A 65 13.42 -29.51 -3.79
CA THR A 65 12.51 -28.61 -4.50
C THR A 65 12.17 -27.38 -3.65
N LEU A 66 11.93 -27.53 -2.33
CA LEU A 66 11.76 -26.39 -1.42
C LEU A 66 12.93 -25.40 -1.50
N TYR A 67 14.17 -25.90 -1.40
CA TYR A 67 15.37 -25.06 -1.49
C TYR A 67 15.56 -24.44 -2.89
N THR A 68 15.01 -25.05 -3.94
CA THR A 68 14.99 -24.47 -5.29
C THR A 68 13.97 -23.33 -5.40
N VAL A 69 12.87 -23.40 -4.64
CA VAL A 69 11.80 -22.40 -4.61
C VAL A 69 12.19 -21.17 -3.79
N VAL A 70 12.64 -21.36 -2.54
CA VAL A 70 12.81 -20.27 -1.56
C VAL A 70 14.15 -20.32 -0.81
N GLY A 71 15.02 -21.29 -1.12
CA GLY A 71 16.29 -21.44 -0.44
C GLY A 71 17.26 -20.27 -0.70
N PRO A 72 18.39 -20.20 0.04
CA PRO A 72 19.35 -19.09 -0.07
C PRO A 72 19.96 -18.88 -1.47
N ARG A 73 19.88 -19.90 -2.35
CA ARG A 73 20.37 -19.85 -3.74
C ARG A 73 19.23 -19.84 -4.76
N ALA A 74 17.97 -19.72 -4.34
CA ALA A 74 16.82 -19.68 -5.22
C ALA A 74 16.80 -18.37 -6.00
N ARG A 75 17.19 -18.42 -7.28
CA ARG A 75 17.33 -17.22 -8.14
C ARG A 75 16.03 -16.45 -8.39
N HIS A 76 14.89 -17.08 -8.10
CA HIS A 76 13.57 -16.51 -8.38
C HIS A 76 12.77 -16.24 -7.10
N SER A 77 13.38 -16.42 -5.91
CA SER A 77 12.73 -16.08 -4.65
C SER A 77 12.52 -14.58 -4.54
N LEU A 78 11.56 -14.18 -3.71
CA LEU A 78 11.31 -12.78 -3.37
C LEU A 78 12.53 -12.19 -2.66
N ALA A 79 13.12 -12.92 -1.72
CA ALA A 79 14.36 -12.51 -1.06
C ALA A 79 15.50 -12.26 -2.07
N ALA A 80 15.65 -13.10 -3.11
CA ALA A 80 16.61 -12.85 -4.18
C ALA A 80 16.25 -11.64 -5.05
N ALA A 81 14.96 -11.31 -5.20
CA ALA A 81 14.52 -10.13 -5.92
C ALA A 81 14.84 -8.82 -5.17
N TYR A 82 14.82 -8.83 -3.83
CA TYR A 82 15.28 -7.73 -3.00
C TYR A 82 16.81 -7.64 -2.94
N GLY A 83 17.51 -8.76 -2.81
CA GLY A 83 18.96 -8.75 -2.65
C GLY A 83 19.38 -7.93 -1.43
N GLU A 84 20.17 -6.88 -1.64
CA GLU A 84 20.61 -5.94 -0.59
C GLU A 84 19.55 -4.87 -0.27
N GLU A 85 18.48 -4.76 -1.05
CA GLU A 85 17.37 -3.81 -0.83
C GLU A 85 16.31 -4.34 0.15
N LEU A 86 16.49 -5.55 0.70
CA LEU A 86 15.54 -6.10 1.67
C LEU A 86 15.59 -5.26 2.95
N PRO A 87 14.47 -4.71 3.44
CA PRO A 87 14.49 -3.94 4.67
C PRO A 87 14.99 -4.79 5.85
N ASP A 88 15.91 -4.22 6.65
CA ASP A 88 16.53 -4.90 7.79
C ASP A 88 15.52 -5.48 8.79
N CYS A 89 14.30 -4.93 8.86
CA CYS A 89 13.22 -5.43 9.71
C CYS A 89 12.73 -6.84 9.33
N PHE A 90 12.95 -7.30 8.10
CA PHE A 90 12.68 -8.69 7.71
C PHE A 90 13.90 -9.59 8.00
N GLY A 91 15.13 -9.14 7.75
CA GLY A 91 16.33 -9.94 8.01
C GLY A 91 16.38 -11.29 7.26
N ARG A 92 17.44 -12.07 7.49
CA ARG A 92 17.61 -13.40 6.86
C ARG A 92 17.04 -14.50 7.73
N VAL A 93 16.31 -15.43 7.12
CA VAL A 93 15.66 -16.56 7.81
C VAL A 93 15.90 -17.88 7.07
N ASP A 94 15.41 -19.00 7.62
CA ASP A 94 15.46 -20.30 6.97
C ASP A 94 14.47 -20.42 5.80
N ALA A 95 14.59 -21.50 5.02
CA ALA A 95 13.78 -21.71 3.81
C ALA A 95 12.27 -21.90 4.09
N LEU A 96 11.87 -22.42 5.25
CA LEU A 96 10.46 -22.57 5.59
C LEU A 96 9.85 -21.22 5.98
N THR A 97 10.61 -20.40 6.70
CA THR A 97 10.19 -19.04 7.05
C THR A 97 10.15 -18.15 5.80
N GLU A 98 11.12 -18.26 4.89
CA GLU A 98 11.07 -17.60 3.57
C GLU A 98 9.85 -18.06 2.75
N LEU A 99 9.51 -19.35 2.79
CA LEU A 99 8.28 -19.83 2.14
C LEU A 99 7.04 -19.16 2.71
N ALA A 100 6.95 -19.06 4.04
CA ALA A 100 5.83 -18.42 4.72
C ALA A 100 5.72 -16.93 4.35
N ARG A 101 6.84 -16.19 4.31
CA ARG A 101 6.89 -14.79 3.86
C ARG A 101 6.42 -14.61 2.42
N GLU A 102 6.93 -15.43 1.49
CA GLU A 102 6.47 -15.40 0.10
C GLU A 102 4.98 -15.76 -0.01
N THR A 103 4.51 -16.70 0.82
CA THR A 103 3.09 -17.10 0.86
C THR A 103 2.20 -15.98 1.39
N VAL A 104 2.64 -15.21 2.40
CA VAL A 104 1.95 -14.01 2.90
C VAL A 104 1.79 -12.98 1.78
N VAL A 105 2.88 -12.66 1.05
CA VAL A 105 2.83 -11.71 -0.08
C VAL A 105 1.92 -12.21 -1.19
N TRP A 106 1.99 -13.50 -1.51
CA TRP A 106 1.13 -14.12 -2.52
C TRP A 106 -0.35 -14.07 -2.14
N THR A 107 -0.67 -14.41 -0.89
CA THR A 107 -2.05 -14.48 -0.38
C THR A 107 -2.65 -13.09 -0.20
N PHE A 108 -1.84 -12.09 0.16
CA PHE A 108 -2.26 -10.69 0.26
C PHE A 108 -2.54 -10.04 -1.11
N TRP A 109 -2.08 -10.63 -2.22
CA TRP A 109 -2.12 -9.99 -3.53
C TRP A 109 -3.52 -9.52 -3.98
N PRO A 110 -4.62 -10.27 -3.78
CA PRO A 110 -5.97 -9.81 -4.15
C PRO A 110 -6.43 -8.56 -3.37
N TYR A 111 -6.04 -8.44 -2.09
CA TYR A 111 -6.33 -7.26 -1.27
C TYR A 111 -5.58 -6.04 -1.80
N ARG A 112 -4.31 -6.23 -2.15
CA ARG A 112 -3.48 -5.22 -2.82
C ARG A 112 -4.06 -4.78 -4.17
N ASP A 113 -4.46 -5.72 -5.02
CA ASP A 113 -5.05 -5.40 -6.33
C ASP A 113 -6.35 -4.59 -6.17
N SER A 114 -7.17 -4.90 -5.16
CA SER A 114 -8.39 -4.15 -4.85
C SER A 114 -8.09 -2.74 -4.36
N TRP A 115 -7.09 -2.56 -3.50
CA TRP A 115 -6.61 -1.25 -3.07
C TRP A 115 -6.08 -0.41 -4.25
N LEU A 116 -5.26 -1.01 -5.13
CA LEU A 116 -4.75 -0.32 -6.33
C LEU A 116 -5.88 0.13 -7.26
N GLN A 117 -6.92 -0.70 -7.45
CA GLN A 117 -8.10 -0.34 -8.24
C GLN A 117 -8.88 0.84 -7.63
N MET A 118 -8.98 0.91 -6.29
CA MET A 118 -9.55 2.08 -5.62
C MET A 118 -8.74 3.35 -5.88
N LEU A 119 -7.40 3.27 -5.85
CA LEU A 119 -6.54 4.41 -6.15
C LEU A 119 -6.66 4.90 -7.60
N GLU A 120 -6.97 4.00 -8.53
CA GLU A 120 -7.19 4.33 -9.94
C GLU A 120 -8.53 5.03 -10.19
N SER A 121 -9.55 4.68 -9.40
CA SER A 121 -10.94 5.08 -9.66
C SER A 121 -11.41 6.27 -8.81
N GLY A 122 -10.70 6.60 -7.73
CA GLY A 122 -11.17 7.55 -6.72
C GLY A 122 -10.42 8.89 -6.69
N PRO A 123 -11.10 10.01 -6.36
CA PRO A 123 -10.44 11.23 -5.91
C PRO A 123 -9.99 11.01 -4.45
N GLY A 124 -8.84 10.38 -4.27
CA GLY A 124 -8.33 10.04 -2.93
C GLY A 124 -6.97 10.66 -2.70
N GLY A 125 -6.83 11.50 -1.67
CA GLY A 125 -5.54 12.02 -1.25
C GLY A 125 -4.58 10.95 -0.72
N ARG A 126 -3.34 11.34 -0.37
CA ARG A 126 -2.37 10.40 0.25
C ARG A 126 -2.94 9.79 1.54
N MET A 127 -3.76 10.52 2.28
CA MET A 127 -4.43 10.01 3.48
C MET A 127 -5.40 8.87 3.14
N ALA A 128 -6.32 9.09 2.19
CA ALA A 128 -7.26 8.05 1.76
C ALA A 128 -6.54 6.79 1.25
N ALA A 129 -5.39 6.96 0.58
CA ALA A 129 -4.55 5.84 0.15
C ALA A 129 -3.94 5.06 1.34
N ALA A 130 -3.46 5.76 2.37
CA ALA A 130 -2.95 5.15 3.59
C ALA A 130 -4.05 4.38 4.33
N GLU A 131 -5.21 5.00 4.51
CA GLU A 131 -6.37 4.38 5.18
C GLU A 131 -6.85 3.14 4.43
N GLY A 132 -7.00 3.24 3.11
CA GLY A 132 -7.41 2.10 2.28
C GLY A 132 -6.42 0.93 2.35
N LEU A 133 -5.12 1.21 2.46
CA LEU A 133 -4.12 0.16 2.61
C LEU A 133 -4.17 -0.48 4.01
N VAL A 134 -4.38 0.31 5.06
CA VAL A 134 -4.56 -0.20 6.43
C VAL A 134 -5.79 -1.10 6.51
N LEU A 135 -6.91 -0.71 5.90
CA LEU A 135 -8.12 -1.54 5.83
C LEU A 135 -7.83 -2.85 5.10
N ALA A 136 -7.17 -2.80 3.94
CA ALA A 136 -6.79 -4.01 3.19
C ALA A 136 -5.89 -4.96 4.00
N VAL A 137 -4.96 -4.41 4.80
CA VAL A 137 -4.09 -5.21 5.69
C VAL A 137 -4.88 -5.78 6.87
N ALA A 138 -5.80 -5.01 7.45
CA ALA A 138 -6.65 -5.47 8.56
C ALA A 138 -7.60 -6.60 8.11
N ASP A 139 -8.25 -6.45 6.95
CA ASP A 139 -9.11 -7.48 6.36
C ASP A 139 -8.32 -8.76 6.08
N PHE A 140 -7.15 -8.64 5.44
CA PHE A 140 -6.25 -9.77 5.22
C PHE A 140 -5.86 -10.46 6.53
N ALA A 141 -5.58 -9.68 7.58
CA ALA A 141 -5.18 -10.23 8.87
C ALA A 141 -6.31 -10.97 9.59
N ALA A 142 -7.55 -10.48 9.44
CA ALA A 142 -8.74 -11.14 9.93
C ALA A 142 -9.02 -12.46 9.19
N ASP A 143 -8.82 -12.49 7.87
CA ASP A 143 -9.07 -13.66 7.02
C ASP A 143 -7.98 -14.74 7.15
N HIS A 144 -6.73 -14.34 7.40
CA HIS A 144 -5.55 -15.21 7.38
C HIS A 144 -4.70 -15.19 8.68
N PRO A 145 -5.31 -15.37 9.87
CA PRO A 145 -4.59 -15.25 11.13
C PRO A 145 -3.60 -16.39 11.36
N GLY A 146 -3.85 -17.60 10.84
CA GLY A 146 -2.92 -18.73 11.00
C GLY A 146 -1.65 -18.55 10.17
N LEU A 147 -1.81 -18.04 8.93
CA LEU A 147 -0.68 -17.71 8.07
C LEU A 147 0.21 -16.61 8.67
N LEU A 148 -0.38 -15.53 9.20
CA LEU A 148 0.38 -14.45 9.84
C LEU A 148 1.08 -14.90 11.13
N ARG A 149 0.46 -15.79 11.93
CA ARG A 149 1.15 -16.37 13.10
C ARG A 149 2.41 -17.15 12.71
N ALA A 150 2.39 -17.84 11.57
CA ALA A 150 3.54 -18.60 11.09
C ALA A 150 4.74 -17.72 10.73
N THR A 151 4.54 -16.43 10.44
CA THR A 151 5.61 -15.45 10.20
C THR A 151 5.91 -14.58 11.41
N GLY A 152 5.33 -14.85 12.59
CA GLY A 152 5.50 -13.98 13.76
C GLY A 152 4.76 -12.65 13.62
N LEU A 153 3.63 -12.64 12.89
CA LEU A 153 2.80 -11.47 12.61
C LEU A 153 3.53 -10.39 11.79
N GLU A 154 4.44 -10.80 10.91
CA GLU A 154 5.09 -9.90 9.97
C GLU A 154 4.11 -9.44 8.87
N PRO A 155 4.06 -8.14 8.53
CA PRO A 155 3.25 -7.66 7.43
C PRO A 155 3.78 -8.14 6.07
N PRO A 156 2.92 -8.24 5.04
CA PRO A 156 3.39 -8.44 3.68
C PRO A 156 4.39 -7.35 3.29
N VAL A 157 5.59 -7.71 2.84
CA VAL A 157 6.61 -6.71 2.47
C VAL A 157 6.14 -5.78 1.36
N CYS A 158 5.27 -6.24 0.45
CA CYS A 158 4.65 -5.37 -0.55
C CYS A 158 3.75 -4.29 0.08
N ALA A 159 3.03 -4.57 1.15
CA ALA A 159 2.24 -3.56 1.87
C ALA A 159 3.15 -2.52 2.54
N VAL A 160 4.34 -2.94 3.01
CA VAL A 160 5.37 -2.01 3.51
C VAL A 160 5.84 -1.08 2.38
N GLU A 161 6.18 -1.62 1.20
CA GLU A 161 6.55 -0.81 0.03
C GLU A 161 5.45 0.18 -0.37
N ASP A 162 4.20 -0.29 -0.41
CA ASP A 162 3.05 0.50 -0.80
C ASP A 162 2.78 1.65 0.19
N LEU A 163 2.85 1.39 1.51
CA LEU A 163 2.67 2.44 2.51
C LEU A 163 3.86 3.40 2.56
N MET A 164 5.07 2.92 2.27
CA MET A 164 6.23 3.79 2.06
C MET A 164 6.04 4.73 0.86
N ALA A 165 5.48 4.26 -0.26
CA ALA A 165 5.16 5.11 -1.40
C ALA A 165 4.14 6.21 -1.02
N VAL A 166 3.15 5.85 -0.18
CA VAL A 166 2.17 6.80 0.37
C VAL A 166 2.82 7.84 1.29
N PHE A 167 3.74 7.46 2.17
CA PHE A 167 4.45 8.40 3.06
C PHE A 167 5.59 9.17 2.37
N GLY A 168 6.09 8.67 1.24
CA GLY A 168 7.30 9.20 0.61
C GLY A 168 8.49 9.11 1.55
N ARG A 169 9.20 10.23 1.74
CA ARG A 169 10.41 10.29 2.60
C ARG A 169 10.12 10.44 4.10
N MET A 170 8.86 10.38 4.52
CA MET A 170 8.45 10.69 5.90
C MET A 170 8.48 9.49 6.86
N ALA A 171 8.74 8.29 6.36
CA ALA A 171 8.83 7.10 7.20
C ALA A 171 9.95 6.18 6.72
N THR A 172 10.61 5.52 7.66
CA THR A 172 11.52 4.43 7.35
C THR A 172 10.75 3.13 7.14
N ALA A 173 11.35 2.14 6.48
CA ALA A 173 10.74 0.81 6.34
C ALA A 173 10.42 0.17 7.70
N ARG A 174 11.24 0.45 8.73
CA ARG A 174 11.00 -0.03 10.09
C ARG A 174 9.76 0.61 10.73
N ASP A 175 9.57 1.91 10.56
CA ASP A 175 8.39 2.60 11.09
C ASP A 175 7.10 2.05 10.46
N VAL A 176 7.13 1.85 9.14
CA VAL A 176 6.00 1.29 8.37
C VAL A 176 5.74 -0.16 8.78
N PHE A 177 6.79 -0.97 8.90
CA PHE A 177 6.68 -2.34 9.38
C PHE A 177 6.01 -2.40 10.75
N CYS A 178 6.48 -1.61 11.73
CA CYS A 178 5.89 -1.60 13.06
C CYS A 178 4.43 -1.14 13.05
N LEU A 179 4.09 -0.12 12.25
CA LEU A 179 2.71 0.34 12.12
C LEU A 179 1.80 -0.77 11.56
N LEU A 180 2.20 -1.44 10.49
CA LEU A 180 1.40 -2.51 9.89
C LEU A 180 1.37 -3.76 10.77
N GLN A 181 2.42 -4.03 11.54
CA GLN A 181 2.44 -5.09 12.53
C GLN A 181 1.45 -4.81 13.67
N ASP A 182 1.34 -3.56 14.14
CA ASP A 182 0.31 -3.17 15.12
C ASP A 182 -1.10 -3.43 14.56
N VAL A 183 -1.35 -3.06 13.30
CA VAL A 183 -2.63 -3.32 12.59
C VAL A 183 -2.94 -4.81 12.58
N ILE A 184 -1.96 -5.66 12.23
CA ILE A 184 -2.11 -7.12 12.20
C ILE A 184 -2.38 -7.67 13.60
N ILE A 185 -1.63 -7.22 14.61
CA ILE A 185 -1.83 -7.65 15.99
C ILE A 185 -3.25 -7.31 16.44
N ASP A 186 -3.71 -6.10 16.19
CA ASP A 186 -5.05 -5.65 16.60
C ASP A 186 -6.16 -6.43 15.87
N ALA A 187 -6.03 -6.63 14.55
CA ALA A 187 -6.98 -7.39 13.74
C ALA A 187 -7.05 -8.89 14.10
N THR A 188 -5.95 -9.48 14.60
CA THR A 188 -5.86 -10.92 14.91
C THR A 188 -6.23 -11.28 16.36
N ARG A 189 -6.60 -10.32 17.21
CA ARG A 189 -6.88 -10.52 18.66
C ARG A 189 -8.12 -11.37 19.00
N GLY A 190 -8.77 -12.01 18.02
CA GLY A 190 -9.80 -13.04 18.24
C GLY A 190 -11.18 -12.53 18.67
N LEU A 191 -11.27 -11.30 19.17
CA LEU A 191 -12.50 -10.50 19.08
C LEU A 191 -12.55 -10.01 17.63
N HIS A 192 -13.62 -10.26 16.89
CA HIS A 192 -13.76 -9.75 15.52
C HIS A 192 -13.79 -8.22 15.57
N VAL A 193 -12.62 -7.58 15.64
CA VAL A 193 -12.46 -6.12 15.63
C VAL A 193 -12.66 -5.69 14.18
N PRO A 194 -13.69 -4.88 13.87
CA PRO A 194 -13.88 -4.38 12.52
C PRO A 194 -12.65 -3.59 12.05
N ALA A 195 -12.30 -3.70 10.77
CA ALA A 195 -11.14 -3.04 10.19
C ALA A 195 -11.18 -1.51 10.41
N GLU A 196 -12.36 -0.92 10.47
CA GLU A 196 -12.57 0.51 10.73
C GLU A 196 -12.15 0.90 12.15
N VAL A 197 -12.35 0.02 13.14
CA VAL A 197 -11.92 0.26 14.52
C VAL A 197 -10.40 0.18 14.62
N VAL A 198 -9.78 -0.77 13.90
CA VAL A 198 -8.31 -0.85 13.79
C VAL A 198 -7.77 0.42 13.13
N LEU A 199 -8.40 0.88 12.05
CA LEU A 199 -8.04 2.12 11.36
C LEU A 199 -8.12 3.33 12.29
N ASP A 200 -9.21 3.51 13.03
CA ASP A 200 -9.38 4.62 13.97
C ASP A 200 -8.26 4.64 15.03
N GLY A 201 -7.81 3.46 15.49
CA GLY A 201 -6.69 3.33 16.42
C GLY A 201 -5.34 3.76 15.86
N VAL A 202 -5.10 3.58 14.56
CA VAL A 202 -3.84 3.96 13.90
C VAL A 202 -3.89 5.28 13.14
N ARG A 203 -5.08 5.86 12.92
CA ARG A 203 -5.27 7.12 12.18
C ARG A 203 -4.35 8.25 12.66
N PRO A 204 -4.17 8.51 13.97
CA PRO A 204 -3.23 9.55 14.42
C PRO A 204 -1.77 9.29 13.99
N LYS A 205 -1.35 8.01 13.90
CA LYS A 205 -0.01 7.64 13.42
C LYS A 205 0.12 7.87 11.91
N LEU A 206 -0.96 7.70 11.15
CA LEU A 206 -1.01 8.00 9.71
C LEU A 206 -0.94 9.51 9.46
N GLU A 207 -1.79 10.29 10.13
CA GLU A 207 -1.84 11.76 10.01
C GLU A 207 -0.49 12.42 10.30
N ALA A 208 0.26 11.90 11.27
CA ALA A 208 1.60 12.38 11.60
C ALA A 208 2.65 12.15 10.49
N ARG A 209 2.39 11.26 9.53
CA ARG A 209 3.34 10.80 8.49
C ARG A 209 2.90 11.11 7.08
N VAL A 210 1.61 11.33 6.85
CA VAL A 210 1.10 11.82 5.58
C VAL A 210 1.46 13.30 5.48
N PRO A 211 2.27 13.71 4.49
CA PRO A 211 2.62 15.12 4.35
C PRO A 211 1.35 15.94 4.17
N VAL A 212 1.17 16.96 5.01
CA VAL A 212 0.05 17.95 4.97
C VAL A 212 0.05 18.77 3.67
N VAL A 213 0.96 18.49 2.74
CA VAL A 213 1.03 19.12 1.42
C VAL A 213 -0.02 18.50 0.48
N GLU A 214 -1.28 18.57 0.88
CA GLU A 214 -2.37 18.84 -0.05
C GLU A 214 -2.65 20.35 -0.01
N ARG A 215 -1.63 21.14 -0.35
CA ARG A 215 -1.81 22.55 -0.70
C ARG A 215 -2.59 22.61 -2.01
N ALA A 216 -3.91 22.70 -1.91
CA ALA A 216 -4.78 23.56 -2.71
C ALA A 216 -4.53 23.65 -4.24
N ASN A 217 -4.16 22.57 -4.92
CA ASN A 217 -4.05 22.59 -6.39
C ASN A 217 -5.31 22.09 -7.13
N GLU A 218 -6.35 21.66 -6.41
CA GLU A 218 -7.62 21.24 -7.03
C GLU A 218 -8.70 22.32 -7.22
N PRO A 219 -8.69 23.55 -6.65
CA PRO A 219 -9.77 24.47 -6.94
C PRO A 219 -9.61 25.14 -8.31
N LEU A 220 -8.41 25.24 -8.89
CA LEU A 220 -8.22 26.06 -10.11
C LEU A 220 -8.87 25.49 -11.38
N PRO A 221 -8.72 24.19 -11.71
CA PRO A 221 -9.39 23.62 -12.88
C PRO A 221 -10.91 23.56 -12.68
N ALA A 222 -11.38 23.13 -11.50
CA ALA A 222 -12.80 23.06 -11.18
C ALA A 222 -13.47 24.44 -11.14
N LEU A 223 -12.78 25.46 -10.62
CA LEU A 223 -13.23 26.86 -10.67
C LEU A 223 -13.23 27.38 -12.11
N ALA A 224 -12.20 27.08 -12.91
CA ALA A 224 -12.15 27.48 -14.31
C ALA A 224 -13.32 26.86 -15.11
N ASP A 225 -13.61 25.58 -14.91
CA ASP A 225 -14.73 24.90 -15.55
C ASP A 225 -16.09 25.44 -15.07
N ALA A 226 -16.23 25.75 -13.78
CA ALA A 226 -17.43 26.39 -13.24
C ALA A 226 -17.63 27.81 -13.79
N VAL A 227 -16.56 28.60 -13.95
CA VAL A 227 -16.58 29.93 -14.56
C VAL A 227 -16.98 29.84 -16.03
N VAL A 228 -16.37 28.92 -16.79
CA VAL A 228 -16.71 28.69 -18.20
C VAL A 228 -18.16 28.23 -18.35
N GLY A 229 -18.64 27.35 -17.47
CA GLY A 229 -20.03 26.92 -17.42
C GLY A 229 -21.01 28.07 -17.14
N LEU A 230 -20.69 28.95 -16.18
CA LEU A 230 -21.51 30.13 -15.87
C LEU A 230 -21.51 31.16 -17.01
N LEU A 231 -20.38 31.39 -17.67
CA LEU A 231 -20.26 32.31 -18.80
C LEU A 231 -20.95 31.78 -20.06
N SER A 232 -21.03 30.45 -20.21
CA SER A 232 -21.67 29.79 -21.35
C SER A 232 -23.18 29.58 -21.15
N ALA A 233 -23.67 29.67 -19.92
CA ALA A 233 -25.09 29.50 -19.61
C ALA A 233 -25.92 30.72 -20.02
N ARG A 234 -27.09 30.49 -20.62
CA ARG A 234 -28.10 31.54 -20.83
C ARG A 234 -28.82 31.82 -19.51
N LEU A 235 -28.19 32.65 -18.69
CA LEU A 235 -28.74 33.09 -17.41
C LEU A 235 -29.67 34.29 -17.60
N ASP A 236 -30.77 34.31 -16.84
CA ASP A 236 -31.67 35.46 -16.75
C ASP A 236 -31.03 36.61 -15.93
N PRO A 237 -31.49 37.87 -16.08
CA PRO A 237 -30.87 39.03 -15.43
C PRO A 237 -30.59 38.92 -13.91
N PRO A 238 -31.47 38.35 -13.06
CA PRO A 238 -31.17 38.17 -11.64
C PRO A 238 -30.10 37.10 -11.38
N GLN A 239 -30.07 36.04 -12.19
CA GLN A 239 -29.07 34.96 -12.08
C GLN A 239 -27.69 35.45 -12.52
N ARG A 240 -27.61 36.36 -13.51
CA ARG A 240 -26.34 36.98 -13.91
C ARG A 240 -25.73 37.83 -12.80
N ARG A 241 -26.55 38.57 -12.04
CA ARG A 241 -26.05 39.38 -10.90
C ARG A 241 -25.54 38.49 -9.78
N ALA A 242 -26.30 37.47 -9.39
CA ALA A 242 -25.86 36.50 -8.39
C ALA A 242 -24.57 35.76 -8.79
N ALA A 243 -24.43 35.41 -10.08
CA ALA A 243 -23.20 34.81 -10.61
C ALA A 243 -22.01 35.79 -10.57
N ALA A 244 -22.23 37.07 -10.91
CA ALA A 244 -21.19 38.09 -10.83
C ALA A 244 -20.70 38.32 -9.39
N ASP A 245 -21.63 38.39 -8.42
CA ASP A 245 -21.30 38.56 -7.00
C ASP A 245 -20.48 37.37 -6.46
N LEU A 246 -20.84 36.14 -6.87
CA LEU A 246 -20.09 34.93 -6.52
C LEU A 246 -18.69 34.91 -7.13
N LEU A 247 -18.55 35.33 -8.39
CA LEU A 247 -17.25 35.41 -9.08
C LEU A 247 -16.35 36.48 -8.45
N GLU A 248 -16.90 37.61 -8.05
CA GLU A 248 -16.16 38.68 -7.37
C GLU A 248 -15.68 38.25 -5.99
N ALA A 249 -16.53 37.56 -5.21
CA ALA A 249 -16.16 36.99 -3.93
C ALA A 249 -15.05 35.94 -4.05
N ALA A 250 -15.13 35.07 -5.08
CA ALA A 250 -14.12 34.06 -5.37
C ALA A 250 -12.78 34.70 -5.79
N ALA A 251 -12.81 35.74 -6.64
CA ALA A 251 -11.62 36.46 -7.06
C ALA A 251 -10.93 37.17 -5.89
N GLU A 252 -11.69 37.76 -4.97
CA GLU A 252 -11.13 38.42 -3.79
C GLU A 252 -10.54 37.42 -2.79
N ALA A 253 -11.16 36.26 -2.61
CA ALA A 253 -10.57 35.17 -1.83
C ALA A 253 -9.22 34.72 -2.43
N LEU A 254 -9.15 34.56 -3.76
CA LEU A 254 -7.93 34.16 -4.46
C LEU A 254 -6.80 35.20 -4.30
N ARG A 255 -7.12 36.49 -4.41
CA ARG A 255 -6.17 37.58 -4.19
C ARG A 255 -5.62 37.59 -2.77
N ARG A 256 -6.44 37.29 -1.75
CA ARG A 256 -5.97 37.19 -0.37
C ARG A 256 -4.99 36.04 -0.20
N THR A 257 -5.29 34.88 -0.77
CA THR A 257 -4.42 33.70 -0.75
C THR A 257 -3.06 33.98 -1.39
N ILE A 258 -3.04 34.64 -2.56
CA ILE A 258 -1.80 35.04 -3.25
C ILE A 258 -0.97 36.02 -2.40
N ARG A 259 -1.62 36.98 -1.72
CA ARG A 259 -0.92 37.94 -0.84
C ARG A 259 -0.32 37.26 0.40
N THR A 260 -0.99 36.27 0.97
CA THR A 260 -0.45 35.50 2.11
C THR A 260 0.74 34.63 1.68
N GLU A 261 0.68 34.00 0.51
CA GLU A 261 1.79 33.22 -0.06
C GLU A 261 3.01 34.09 -0.40
N GLY A 262 2.80 35.33 -0.88
CA GLY A 262 3.88 36.29 -1.12
C GLY A 262 4.60 36.71 0.16
N ARG A 263 3.86 36.94 1.25
CA ARG A 263 4.43 37.29 2.57
C ARG A 263 5.20 36.14 3.22
N GLU A 264 4.78 34.90 3.00
CA GLU A 264 5.52 33.72 3.50
C GLU A 264 6.82 33.48 2.73
N ARG A 265 6.86 33.81 1.44
CA ARG A 265 8.10 33.77 0.64
C ARG A 265 9.09 34.86 1.02
N ASP A 266 8.62 36.08 1.31
CA ASP A 266 9.49 37.20 1.72
C ASP A 266 10.03 37.08 3.16
N ASN A 267 9.41 36.24 4.00
CA ASN A 267 9.86 35.95 5.37
C ASN A 267 10.67 34.64 5.49
N GLY A 268 11.15 34.08 4.38
CA GLY A 268 12.11 32.96 4.40
C GLY A 268 13.37 33.32 5.22
N PRO A 269 14.00 32.35 5.89
CA PRO A 269 15.09 32.63 6.84
C PRO A 269 16.25 33.34 6.13
N ARG A 270 16.55 34.56 6.57
CA ARG A 270 17.82 35.22 6.21
C ARG A 270 18.94 34.37 6.81
N ALA A 271 19.74 33.78 5.93
CA ALA A 271 20.92 32.99 6.28
C ALA A 271 21.80 33.79 7.27
N ALA A 272 22.07 33.18 8.42
CA ALA A 272 23.14 33.55 9.33
C ALA A 272 24.41 32.79 8.95
#